data_AF-A0A2T1LX75-F1
#
_entry.id   AF-A0A2T1LX75-F1
#
_cell.length_a   1.000
_cell.length_b   1.000
_cell.length_c   1.000
_cell.angle_alpha   90.00
_cell.angle_beta   90.00
_cell.angle_gamma   90.00
#
_symmetry.space_group_name_H-M   'P 1'
#
loop_
_entity.id
_entity.type
_entity.pdbx_description
1 polymer ?
#
loop_
_entity_poly.entity_id
_entity_poly.type
_entity_poly.pdbx_seq_one_letter_code
_entity_poly.pdbx_strand_id
1 'polypeptide(L)'
;MTNVTRSSALEHEQNLWENLKQAIAASSGFKRWQEEQEVIGTLPCKDSACDDRPVAVNEQIKEDNLDERVNSYLRETLEALAY
;
A
#
# COMPACT_ATOMS: atom_id res chain seq x y z
N MET A 1 -9.01 -33.01 15.86
CA MET A 1 -7.71 -32.59 15.34
C MET A 1 -7.90 -32.10 13.90
N THR A 2 -8.22 -30.83 13.65
CA THR A 2 -8.52 -30.30 12.29
C THR A 2 -8.00 -28.86 12.05
N ASN A 3 -7.15 -28.33 12.93
CA ASN A 3 -6.66 -26.94 12.82
C ASN A 3 -5.49 -26.74 11.85
N VAL A 4 -4.77 -27.81 11.48
CA VAL A 4 -3.53 -27.70 10.68
C VAL A 4 -3.78 -27.24 9.24
N THR A 5 -4.92 -27.57 8.64
CA THR A 5 -5.22 -27.20 7.24
C THR A 5 -5.58 -25.71 7.08
N ARG A 6 -6.03 -25.04 8.14
CA ARG A 6 -6.48 -23.65 8.04
C ARG A 6 -5.34 -22.65 8.17
N SER A 7 -4.37 -22.93 9.03
CA SER A 7 -3.22 -22.03 9.24
C SER A 7 -2.38 -21.90 7.97
N SER A 8 -2.06 -23.03 7.32
CA SER A 8 -1.27 -23.01 6.08
C SER A 8 -2.02 -22.41 4.89
N ALA A 9 -3.35 -22.52 4.85
CA ALA A 9 -4.18 -21.87 3.84
C ALA A 9 -4.16 -20.34 4.00
N LEU A 10 -4.33 -19.85 5.24
CA LEU A 10 -4.27 -18.42 5.53
C LEU A 10 -2.88 -17.83 5.27
N GLU A 11 -1.82 -18.55 5.63
CA GLU A 11 -0.45 -18.16 5.30
C GLU A 11 -0.23 -18.11 3.78
N HIS A 12 -0.77 -19.08 3.04
CA HIS A 12 -0.68 -19.09 1.59
C HIS A 12 -1.46 -17.92 0.95
N GLU A 13 -2.66 -17.63 1.43
CA GLU A 13 -3.50 -16.51 0.98
C GLU A 13 -2.84 -15.16 1.30
N GLN A 14 -2.26 -15.01 2.49
CA GLN A 14 -1.49 -13.83 2.87
C GLN A 14 -0.29 -13.66 1.93
N ASN A 15 0.50 -14.70 1.70
CA ASN A 15 1.63 -14.64 0.77
C ASN A 15 1.17 -14.31 -0.66
N LEU A 16 0.04 -14.85 -1.12
CA LEU A 16 -0.54 -14.54 -2.43
C LEU A 16 -0.91 -13.05 -2.53
N TRP A 17 -1.53 -12.50 -1.49
CA TRP A 17 -1.87 -11.09 -1.42
C TRP A 17 -0.62 -10.19 -1.44
N GLU A 18 0.40 -10.51 -0.64
CA GLU A 18 1.66 -9.77 -0.62
C GLU A 18 2.34 -9.75 -2.00
N ASN A 19 2.43 -10.91 -2.66
CA ASN A 19 2.99 -11.00 -4.00
C ASN A 19 2.18 -10.20 -5.03
N LEU A 20 0.85 -10.24 -4.94
CA LEU A 20 -0.02 -9.47 -5.83
C LEU A 20 0.17 -7.96 -5.64
N LYS A 21 0.19 -7.49 -4.39
CA LYS A 21 0.47 -6.08 -4.07
C LYS A 21 1.81 -5.64 -4.65
N GLN A 22 2.85 -6.46 -4.47
CA GLN A 22 4.17 -6.13 -4.95
C GLN A 22 4.25 -6.13 -6.48
N ALA A 23 3.54 -7.04 -7.16
CA ALA A 23 3.43 -7.05 -8.62
C ALA A 23 2.71 -5.81 -9.15
N ILE A 24 1.63 -5.38 -8.49
CA ILE A 24 0.93 -4.14 -8.83
C ILE A 24 1.85 -2.94 -8.60
N ALA A 25 2.51 -2.87 -7.44
CA ALA A 25 3.44 -1.79 -7.10
C ALA A 25 4.63 -1.70 -8.07
N ALA A 26 5.11 -2.84 -8.58
CA ALA A 26 6.17 -2.90 -9.57
C ALA A 26 5.70 -2.51 -10.99
N SER A 27 4.38 -2.52 -11.25
CA SER A 27 3.82 -2.24 -12.57
C SER A 27 4.03 -0.78 -13.00
N SER A 28 4.18 -0.55 -14.30
CA SER A 28 4.38 0.79 -14.86
C SER A 28 3.14 1.70 -14.72
N GLY A 29 1.94 1.13 -14.70
CA GLY A 29 0.69 1.87 -14.48
C GLY A 29 0.62 2.44 -13.07
N PHE A 30 0.94 1.63 -12.06
CA PHE A 30 0.93 2.07 -10.67
C PHE A 30 1.98 3.15 -10.38
N LYS A 31 3.20 3.01 -10.92
CA LYS A 31 4.26 4.03 -10.75
C LYS A 31 3.86 5.40 -11.30
N ARG A 32 3.28 5.43 -12.51
CA ARG A 32 2.78 6.67 -13.12
C ARG A 32 1.64 7.28 -12.32
N TRP A 33 0.69 6.46 -11.89
CA TRP A 33 -0.41 6.90 -11.03
C TRP A 33 0.09 7.47 -9.70
N GLN A 34 1.13 6.87 -9.10
CA GLN A 34 1.79 7.38 -7.90
C GLN A 34 2.42 8.76 -8.14
N GLU A 35 3.12 8.97 -9.27
CA GLU A 35 3.70 10.26 -9.63
C GLU A 35 2.62 11.33 -9.82
N GLU A 36 1.48 10.98 -10.41
CA GLU A 36 0.33 11.89 -10.57
C GLU A 36 -0.29 12.28 -9.21
N GLN A 37 -0.37 11.35 -8.25
CA GLN A 37 -0.89 11.62 -6.91
C GLN A 37 0.07 12.41 -6.01
N GLU A 38 1.38 12.23 -6.15
CA GLU A 38 2.39 13.02 -5.42
C GLU A 38 2.36 14.50 -5.82
N VAL A 39 1.99 14.79 -7.08
CA VAL A 39 1.78 16.15 -7.58
C VAL A 39 0.47 16.77 -7.06
N ILE A 40 -0.52 15.97 -6.65
CA ILE A 40 -1.80 16.45 -6.10
C ILE A 40 -1.73 16.63 -4.56
N GLY A 41 -0.87 15.88 -3.87
CA GLY A 41 -0.64 16.01 -2.42
C GLY A 41 0.26 17.17 -1.99
N THR A 42 0.91 17.86 -2.93
CA THR A 42 1.81 19.00 -2.65
C THR A 42 1.06 20.33 -2.67
N LEU A 43 0.16 20.53 -1.70
CA LEU A 43 -0.11 21.89 -1.22
C LEU A 43 0.91 22.20 -0.10
N PRO A 44 1.81 23.19 -0.27
CA PRO A 44 2.67 23.64 0.80
C PRO A 44 1.83 24.54 1.73
N CYS A 45 1.82 24.19 3.03
CA CYS A 45 1.69 25.08 4.19
C CYS A 45 1.24 24.25 5.40
N LYS A 46 2.21 23.66 6.12
CA LYS A 46 2.08 23.51 7.57
C LYS A 46 3.46 23.51 8.21
N ASP A 47 4.08 24.68 8.14
CA ASP A 47 4.94 25.17 9.20
C ASP A 47 4.31 24.81 10.55
N SER A 48 4.92 23.89 11.29
CA SER A 48 5.12 24.02 12.73
C SER A 48 5.79 22.77 13.28
N ALA A 49 6.98 23.00 13.81
CA ALA A 49 7.64 22.26 14.88
C ALA A 49 8.21 20.88 14.53
N CYS A 50 9.51 20.93 14.23
CA CYS A 50 10.50 19.98 14.71
C CYS A 50 10.17 19.45 16.11
N ASP A 51 9.82 18.16 16.21
CA ASP A 51 10.08 17.38 17.41
C ASP A 51 10.97 16.21 17.01
N ASP A 52 12.26 16.38 17.31
CA ASP A 52 13.32 15.40 17.18
C ASP A 52 13.11 14.34 18.28
N ARG A 53 12.26 13.34 18.01
CA ARG A 53 12.26 12.08 18.75
C ARG A 53 12.50 10.94 17.78
N PRO A 54 13.66 10.26 17.84
CA PRO A 54 13.82 8.98 17.16
C PRO A 54 13.01 7.95 17.94
N VAL A 55 11.70 7.88 17.67
CA VAL A 55 10.93 6.70 18.03
C VAL A 55 11.41 5.59 17.10
N ALA A 56 11.77 4.43 17.66
CA ALA A 56 12.13 3.26 16.90
C ALA A 56 10.94 2.89 15.99
N VAL A 57 10.96 3.40 14.75
CA VAL A 57 10.00 3.05 13.73
C VAL A 57 10.32 1.63 13.32
N ASN A 58 9.55 0.73 13.91
CA ASN A 58 9.37 -0.65 13.53
C ASN A 58 9.32 -0.77 12.00
N GLU A 59 10.09 -1.72 11.44
CA GLU A 59 10.27 -1.92 9.99
C GLU A 59 8.99 -2.33 9.23
N GLN A 60 7.84 -2.32 9.90
CA GLN A 60 6.50 -2.63 9.36
C GLN A 60 5.79 -1.42 8.71
N ILE A 61 6.26 -0.18 8.91
CA ILE A 61 5.60 1.04 8.36
C ILE A 61 5.65 1.12 6.82
N LYS A 62 6.48 0.30 6.16
CA LYS A 62 6.55 0.31 4.68
C LYS A 62 5.39 -0.43 4.01
N GLU A 63 4.83 -1.45 4.65
CA GLU A 63 3.78 -2.30 4.03
C GLU A 63 2.41 -1.65 4.16
N ASP A 64 2.10 -1.06 5.32
CA ASP A 64 0.84 -0.33 5.53
C ASP A 64 0.63 0.79 4.50
N ASN A 65 1.71 1.45 4.07
CA ASN A 65 1.64 2.48 3.04
C ASN A 65 1.38 1.92 1.63
N LEU A 66 1.85 0.70 1.32
CA LEU A 66 1.63 0.08 0.02
C LEU A 66 0.19 -0.41 -0.13
N ASP A 67 -0.39 -0.99 0.93
CA ASP A 67 -1.77 -1.45 0.93
C ASP A 67 -2.76 -0.31 0.63
N GLU A 68 -2.64 0.84 1.31
CA GLU A 68 -3.52 1.99 1.11
C GLU A 68 -3.44 2.54 -0.33
N ARG A 69 -2.22 2.57 -0.88
CA ARG A 69 -1.96 3.10 -2.22
C ARG A 69 -2.43 2.14 -3.31
N VAL A 70 -2.17 0.84 -3.16
CA VAL A 70 -2.68 -0.20 -4.07
C VAL A 70 -4.21 -0.21 -4.04
N ASN A 71 -4.82 -0.08 -2.85
CA ASN A 71 -6.28 -0.03 -2.73
C ASN A 71 -6.88 1.18 -3.48
N SER A 72 -6.28 2.36 -3.29
CA SER A 72 -6.69 3.58 -3.98
C SER A 72 -6.56 3.45 -5.50
N TYR A 73 -5.43 2.94 -5.99
CA TYR A 73 -5.21 2.69 -7.43
C TYR A 73 -6.23 1.72 -8.01
N LEU A 74 -6.49 0.60 -7.33
CA LEU A 74 -7.46 -0.39 -7.78
C LEU A 74 -8.87 0.19 -7.81
N ARG A 75 -9.24 0.96 -6.79
CA ARG A 75 -10.52 1.65 -6.74
C ARG A 75 -10.68 2.62 -7.91
N GLU A 76 -9.73 3.50 -8.15
CA GLU A 76 -9.80 4.45 -9.27
C GLU A 76 -9.81 3.74 -10.64
N THR A 77 -9.00 2.69 -10.80
CA THR A 77 -8.97 1.89 -12.03
C THR A 77 -10.30 1.17 -12.27
N LEU A 78 -10.92 0.63 -11.22
CA LEU A 78 -12.23 -0.01 -11.30
C LEU A 78 -13.34 1.00 -11.57
N GLU A 79 -13.31 2.19 -10.97
CA GLU A 79 -14.26 3.26 -11.25
C GLU A 79 -14.18 3.72 -12.71
N ALA A 80 -12.97 3.82 -13.28
CA ALA A 80 -12.76 4.17 -14.69
C ALA A 80 -13.26 3.09 -15.67
N LEU A 81 -13.22 1.81 -15.28
CA LEU A 81 -13.68 0.68 -16.09
C LEU A 81 -15.18 0.35 -15.90
N ALA A 82 -15.82 0.89 -14.86
CA ALA A 82 -17.23 0.67 -14.56
C ALA A 82 -18.19 1.65 -15.27
N TYR A 83 -17.65 2.57 -16.08
CA TYR A 83 -18.40 3.46 -16.98
C TYR A 83 -18.50 2.88 -18.38
#